data_AF-A0A1V4YGG1-F1
#
_entry.id   AF-A0A1V4YGG1-F1
#
_cell.length_a   1.000
_cell.length_b   1.000
_cell.length_c   1.000
_cell.angle_alpha   90.00
_cell.angle_beta   90.00
_cell.angle_gamma   90.00
#
_symmetry.space_group_name_H-M   'P 1'
#
loop_
_entity.id
_entity.type
_entity.pdbx_description
1 polymer ?
#
loop_
_entity_poly.entity_id
_entity_poly.type
_entity_poly.pdbx_seq_one_letter_code
_entity_poly.pdbx_strand_id
1 'polypeptide(L)'
;MVRDDVYNVDYYALKALQVFLPEFYHFIKKNKDLLLYDYQYSINSRSNDKEIIKKELAEAINNLNLSDIPIQNVESFLQVLFPNLKRIYTNVDNRDYMSEWRVNKRLCTGNNFDTYFKYAVPSWEISKEEFDQIVYSETNEMIKRILTLPPNLQIKFISHLDSIIRNEHYIFHENNKKSITGTMYCIGNKIGDETDVYPYIIIVERIIVNLLKTMDVEKAFVILKNAITKSNNLDTICELSCGILHDLEKDEPKEDIINLKKSHVDELKLIITKKIKNFLISNDLSELKMPLFILQVWKNFGNEKEVKEYMETISESNFIMLIKILIKNKGLDEISISEAIDFLKEFMDIKTLENKLDNIISSKQFEKENLELVESFNSILKT
;
A
#
# COMPACT_ATOMS: atom_id res chain seq x y z
N MET A 1 -4.02 28.99 -11.50
CA MET A 1 -4.88 28.20 -12.40
C MET A 1 -6.23 27.81 -11.81
N VAL A 2 -6.45 27.77 -10.48
CA VAL A 2 -7.77 27.36 -9.91
C VAL A 2 -8.92 28.36 -10.18
N ARG A 3 -8.61 29.65 -10.36
CA ARG A 3 -9.60 30.75 -10.36
C ARG A 3 -10.57 30.74 -11.56
N ASP A 4 -10.19 30.12 -12.68
CA ASP A 4 -10.99 30.13 -13.90
C ASP A 4 -11.91 28.90 -14.02
N ASP A 5 -11.74 27.89 -13.15
CA ASP A 5 -12.46 26.61 -13.20
C ASP A 5 -13.56 26.45 -12.15
N VAL A 6 -13.77 27.47 -11.31
CA VAL A 6 -14.77 27.47 -10.24
C VAL A 6 -15.48 28.81 -10.14
N TYR A 7 -16.70 28.79 -9.61
CA TYR A 7 -17.39 29.99 -9.20
C TYR A 7 -16.72 30.57 -7.95
N ASN A 8 -16.16 31.78 -8.08
CA ASN A 8 -15.33 32.39 -7.04
C ASN A 8 -16.02 32.51 -5.68
N VAL A 9 -17.33 32.81 -5.66
CA VAL A 9 -18.07 32.97 -4.40
C VAL A 9 -18.17 31.65 -3.65
N ASP A 10 -18.56 30.56 -4.34
CA ASP A 10 -18.65 29.23 -3.74
C ASP A 10 -17.25 28.75 -3.31
N TYR A 11 -16.20 29.09 -4.08
CA TYR A 11 -14.81 28.75 -3.76
C TYR A 11 -14.32 29.42 -2.47
N TYR A 12 -14.51 30.74 -2.33
CA TYR A 12 -14.10 31.45 -1.13
C TYR A 12 -14.92 31.04 0.09
N ALA A 13 -16.22 30.76 -0.08
CA ALA A 13 -17.05 30.23 0.99
C ALA A 13 -16.51 28.86 1.47
N LEU A 14 -16.16 27.95 0.56
CA LEU A 14 -15.54 26.68 0.92
C LEU A 14 -14.16 26.85 1.56
N LYS A 15 -13.36 27.84 1.14
CA LYS A 15 -12.06 28.13 1.77
C LYS A 15 -12.21 28.70 3.19
N ALA A 16 -13.20 29.55 3.42
CA ALA A 16 -13.53 30.03 4.76
C ALA A 16 -13.96 28.86 5.65
N LEU A 17 -14.83 27.97 5.16
CA LEU A 17 -15.20 26.76 5.90
C LEU A 17 -13.99 25.86 6.18
N GLN A 18 -13.10 25.68 5.21
CA GLN A 18 -11.90 24.86 5.39
C GLN A 18 -11.02 25.35 6.54
N VAL A 19 -10.92 26.66 6.75
CA VAL A 19 -10.08 27.27 7.79
C VAL A 19 -10.81 27.37 9.13
N PHE A 20 -12.06 27.82 9.13
CA PHE A 20 -12.78 28.20 10.34
C PHE A 20 -13.75 27.12 10.86
N LEU A 21 -14.23 26.23 9.99
CA LEU A 21 -15.20 25.17 10.31
C LEU A 21 -14.86 23.85 9.58
N PRO A 22 -13.69 23.24 9.88
CA PRO A 22 -13.16 22.12 9.11
C PRO A 22 -14.05 20.86 9.14
N GLU A 23 -14.78 20.61 10.24
CA GLU A 23 -15.74 19.52 10.32
C GLU A 23 -16.90 19.72 9.34
N PHE A 24 -17.41 20.96 9.23
CA PHE A 24 -18.48 21.30 8.29
C PHE A 24 -17.99 21.22 6.84
N TYR A 25 -16.76 21.66 6.59
CA TYR A 25 -16.12 21.49 5.28
C TYR A 25 -16.03 20.00 4.87
N HIS A 26 -15.62 19.12 5.79
CA HIS A 26 -15.53 17.69 5.52
C HIS A 26 -16.90 17.04 5.33
N PHE A 27 -17.90 17.48 6.10
CA PHE A 27 -19.29 17.10 5.91
C PHE A 27 -19.75 17.41 4.47
N ILE A 28 -19.52 18.63 3.98
CA ILE A 28 -19.91 18.99 2.61
C ILE A 28 -19.20 18.08 1.61
N LYS A 29 -17.88 17.87 1.75
CA LYS A 29 -17.09 17.01 0.85
C LYS A 29 -17.60 15.57 0.78
N LYS A 30 -17.99 14.99 1.93
CA LYS A 30 -18.39 13.58 2.04
C LYS A 30 -19.83 13.33 1.60
N ASN A 31 -20.71 14.31 1.74
CA ASN A 31 -22.16 14.15 1.54
C ASN A 31 -22.62 14.70 0.18
N LYS A 32 -21.85 14.45 -0.89
CA LYS A 32 -22.14 14.91 -2.25
C LYS A 32 -23.56 14.55 -2.68
N ASP A 33 -23.93 13.29 -2.58
CA ASP A 33 -25.21 12.79 -3.09
C ASP A 33 -26.41 13.37 -2.32
N LEU A 34 -26.25 13.53 -1.01
CA LEU A 34 -27.26 14.12 -0.13
C LEU A 34 -27.46 15.62 -0.41
N LEU A 35 -26.38 16.35 -0.70
CA LEU A 35 -26.40 17.80 -0.93
C LEU A 35 -26.75 18.19 -2.38
N LEU A 36 -26.40 17.33 -3.34
CA LEU A 36 -26.67 17.55 -4.75
C LEU A 36 -28.01 16.97 -5.21
N TYR A 37 -28.72 16.28 -4.32
CA TYR A 37 -30.00 15.59 -4.54
C TYR A 37 -30.59 15.85 -5.93
N ASP A 38 -30.34 14.90 -6.85
CA ASP A 38 -30.54 15.10 -8.27
C ASP A 38 -32.03 15.06 -8.63
N TYR A 39 -32.39 15.98 -9.52
CA TYR A 39 -33.71 16.09 -10.11
C TYR A 39 -34.10 14.85 -10.93
N GLN A 40 -33.11 14.15 -11.51
CA GLN A 40 -33.35 13.07 -12.49
C GLN A 40 -34.06 11.83 -11.93
N TYR A 41 -34.00 11.57 -10.63
CA TYR A 41 -34.71 10.45 -10.00
C TYR A 41 -36.08 10.84 -9.38
N SER A 42 -36.45 12.12 -9.36
CA SER A 42 -37.58 12.62 -8.55
C SER A 42 -38.85 13.01 -9.32
N ILE A 43 -38.98 12.68 -10.62
CA ILE A 43 -40.22 12.96 -11.39
C ILE A 43 -41.46 12.33 -10.71
N ASN A 44 -41.28 11.34 -9.83
CA ASN A 44 -42.33 10.70 -9.04
C ASN A 44 -42.14 10.80 -7.51
N SER A 45 -41.27 11.69 -6.98
CA SER A 45 -40.98 11.67 -5.53
C SER A 45 -42.22 12.02 -4.72
N ARG A 46 -42.64 11.10 -3.85
CA ARG A 46 -43.77 11.28 -2.94
C ARG A 46 -43.35 12.28 -1.83
N SER A 47 -44.32 12.88 -1.13
CA SER A 47 -44.06 13.77 0.01
C SER A 47 -43.12 13.16 1.06
N ASN A 48 -43.11 11.83 1.19
CA ASN A 48 -42.23 11.10 2.11
C ASN A 48 -40.73 11.24 1.78
N ASP A 49 -40.33 11.36 0.52
CA ASP A 49 -38.90 11.37 0.15
C ASP A 49 -38.22 12.66 0.61
N LYS A 50 -38.95 13.79 0.58
CA LYS A 50 -38.46 15.08 1.07
C LYS A 50 -38.22 15.08 2.58
N GLU A 51 -39.15 14.50 3.35
CA GLU A 51 -39.05 14.43 4.81
C GLU A 51 -37.92 13.48 5.25
N ILE A 52 -37.69 12.39 4.50
CA ILE A 52 -36.55 11.48 4.74
C ILE A 52 -35.23 12.23 4.56
N ILE A 53 -35.03 12.92 3.44
CA ILE A 53 -33.78 13.64 3.17
C ILE A 53 -33.58 14.79 4.15
N LYS A 54 -34.66 15.51 4.50
CA LYS A 54 -34.61 16.58 5.50
C LYS A 54 -34.17 16.05 6.86
N LYS A 55 -34.68 14.87 7.26
CA LYS A 55 -34.30 14.19 8.49
C LYS A 55 -32.84 13.72 8.44
N GLU A 56 -32.41 13.10 7.35
CA GLU A 56 -31.02 12.67 7.16
C GLU A 56 -30.03 13.85 7.21
N LEU A 57 -30.37 14.97 6.58
CA LEU A 57 -29.58 16.21 6.67
C LEU A 57 -29.54 16.74 8.10
N ALA A 58 -30.67 16.80 8.80
CA ALA A 58 -30.72 17.28 10.17
C ALA A 58 -29.90 16.40 11.13
N GLU A 59 -30.02 15.08 11.02
CA GLU A 59 -29.22 14.12 11.80
C GLU A 59 -27.73 14.27 11.51
N ALA A 60 -27.35 14.36 10.23
CA ALA A 60 -25.95 14.50 9.85
C ALA A 60 -25.34 15.84 10.30
N ILE A 61 -26.12 16.93 10.32
CA ILE A 61 -25.70 18.24 10.83
C ILE A 61 -25.59 18.22 12.36
N ASN A 62 -26.54 17.61 13.07
CA ASN A 62 -26.50 17.50 14.54
C ASN A 62 -25.30 16.72 15.06
N ASN A 63 -24.74 15.82 14.23
CA ASN A 63 -23.53 15.06 14.56
C ASN A 63 -22.23 15.85 14.37
N LEU A 64 -22.29 17.09 13.86
CA LEU A 64 -21.12 17.96 13.70
C LEU A 64 -20.92 18.79 14.97
N ASN A 65 -19.67 18.94 15.42
CA ASN A 65 -19.33 19.81 16.54
C ASN A 65 -19.20 21.27 16.08
N LEU A 66 -20.34 21.89 15.76
CA LEU A 66 -20.42 23.28 15.32
C LEU A 66 -20.69 24.18 16.52
N SER A 67 -19.63 24.48 17.28
CA SER A 67 -19.67 25.30 18.50
C SER A 67 -20.58 26.53 18.35
N ASP A 68 -21.66 26.59 19.13
CA ASP A 68 -22.63 27.70 19.24
C ASP A 68 -23.29 28.21 17.95
N ILE A 69 -23.20 27.50 16.82
CA ILE A 69 -23.90 27.89 15.57
C ILE A 69 -25.31 27.30 15.58
N PRO A 70 -26.38 28.12 15.52
CA PRO A 70 -27.74 27.61 15.40
C PRO A 70 -27.91 26.77 14.14
N ILE A 71 -28.57 25.61 14.25
CA ILE A 71 -28.79 24.69 13.12
C ILE A 71 -29.46 25.38 11.92
N GLN A 72 -30.36 26.33 12.17
CA GLN A 72 -31.05 27.09 11.13
C GLN A 72 -30.09 27.94 10.30
N ASN A 73 -28.98 28.41 10.88
CA ASN A 73 -27.96 29.16 10.17
C ASN A 73 -27.14 28.23 9.26
N VAL A 74 -26.86 27.01 9.71
CA VAL A 74 -26.20 25.97 8.92
C VAL A 74 -27.07 25.57 7.72
N GLU A 75 -28.35 25.31 7.96
CA GLU A 75 -29.33 24.99 6.91
C GLU A 75 -29.50 26.13 5.90
N SER A 76 -29.55 27.38 6.37
CA SER A 76 -29.63 28.56 5.51
C SER A 76 -28.38 28.71 4.66
N PHE A 77 -27.20 28.48 5.24
CA PHE A 77 -25.94 28.52 4.52
C PHE A 77 -25.84 27.41 3.46
N LEU A 78 -26.25 26.18 3.78
CA LEU A 78 -26.33 25.09 2.81
C LEU A 78 -27.28 25.43 1.65
N GLN A 79 -28.41 26.11 1.90
CA GLN A 79 -29.31 26.58 0.84
C GLN A 79 -28.73 27.70 -0.04
N VAL A 80 -27.65 28.36 0.38
CA VAL A 80 -26.90 29.33 -0.46
C VAL A 80 -25.91 28.60 -1.37
N LEU A 81 -25.14 27.65 -0.82
CA LEU A 81 -24.19 26.84 -1.57
C LEU A 81 -24.88 25.82 -2.49
N PHE A 82 -26.00 25.26 -2.05
CA PHE A 82 -26.81 24.25 -2.71
C PHE A 82 -28.28 24.72 -2.82
N PRO A 83 -28.60 25.64 -3.74
CA PRO A 83 -29.95 26.21 -3.85
C PRO A 83 -31.07 25.20 -4.12
N ASN A 84 -30.74 23.98 -4.57
CA ASN A 84 -31.69 22.87 -4.72
C ASN A 84 -32.32 22.44 -3.39
N LEU A 85 -31.62 22.62 -2.27
CA LEU A 85 -32.13 22.29 -0.94
C LEU A 85 -33.34 23.16 -0.56
N LYS A 86 -33.55 24.33 -1.18
CA LYS A 86 -34.75 25.15 -0.96
C LYS A 86 -36.05 24.41 -1.32
N ARG A 87 -36.01 23.40 -2.18
CA ARG A 87 -37.19 22.56 -2.48
C ARG A 87 -37.59 21.67 -1.30
N ILE A 88 -36.61 21.31 -0.46
CA ILE A 88 -36.77 20.48 0.74
C ILE A 88 -37.18 21.36 1.93
N TYR A 89 -36.52 22.50 2.11
CA TYR A 89 -36.72 23.37 3.27
C TYR A 89 -37.87 24.37 3.11
N THR A 90 -38.06 24.93 1.92
CA THR A 90 -39.01 26.04 1.69
C THR A 90 -39.98 25.79 0.53
N ASN A 91 -39.99 24.57 -0.04
CA ASN A 91 -40.79 24.20 -1.22
C ASN A 91 -40.59 25.10 -2.46
N VAL A 92 -39.47 25.82 -2.55
CA VAL A 92 -39.14 26.65 -3.73
C VAL A 92 -38.44 25.80 -4.77
N ASP A 93 -38.91 25.85 -6.01
CA ASP A 93 -38.33 25.14 -7.15
C ASP A 93 -37.37 26.05 -7.94
N ASN A 94 -36.13 25.63 -8.10
CA ASN A 94 -35.06 26.40 -8.75
C ASN A 94 -34.48 25.67 -9.98
N ARG A 95 -35.20 24.70 -10.54
CA ARG A 95 -34.74 23.92 -11.70
C ARG A 95 -34.30 24.73 -12.90
N ASP A 96 -35.00 25.82 -13.18
CA ASP A 96 -34.77 26.63 -14.38
C ASP A 96 -33.36 27.24 -14.38
N TYR A 97 -32.73 27.34 -13.20
CA TYR A 97 -31.36 27.83 -13.02
C TYR A 97 -30.28 26.75 -13.15
N MET A 98 -30.63 25.47 -13.33
CA MET A 98 -29.64 24.37 -13.39
C MET A 98 -28.66 24.54 -14.56
N SER A 99 -29.14 25.01 -15.71
CA SER A 99 -28.29 25.31 -16.87
C SER A 99 -27.32 26.45 -16.56
N GLU A 100 -27.83 27.51 -15.93
CA GLU A 100 -27.03 28.67 -15.51
C GLU A 100 -25.94 28.27 -14.50
N TRP A 101 -26.26 27.46 -13.48
CA TRP A 101 -25.28 27.00 -12.50
C TRP A 101 -24.18 26.14 -13.11
N ARG A 102 -24.51 25.32 -14.12
CA ARG A 102 -23.51 24.55 -14.87
C ARG A 102 -22.56 25.47 -15.63
N VAL A 103 -23.09 26.44 -16.37
CA VAL A 103 -22.31 27.44 -17.11
C VAL A 103 -21.43 28.27 -16.18
N ASN A 104 -21.98 28.70 -15.05
CA ASN A 104 -21.28 29.49 -14.04
C ASN A 104 -20.35 28.66 -13.13
N LYS A 105 -20.15 27.37 -13.42
CA LYS A 105 -19.26 26.46 -12.68
C LYS A 105 -19.57 26.37 -11.17
N ARG A 106 -20.84 26.51 -10.76
CA ARG A 106 -21.25 26.51 -9.35
C ARG A 106 -21.09 25.14 -8.69
N LEU A 107 -20.80 25.15 -7.39
CA LEU A 107 -20.58 23.95 -6.55
C LEU A 107 -21.78 22.99 -6.58
N CYS A 108 -23.00 23.51 -6.68
CA CYS A 108 -24.27 22.78 -6.58
C CYS A 108 -24.60 21.86 -7.77
N THR A 109 -23.62 21.46 -8.58
CA THR A 109 -23.83 20.60 -9.75
C THR A 109 -22.84 19.44 -9.73
N GLY A 110 -23.31 18.23 -10.09
CA GLY A 110 -22.52 16.98 -10.01
C GLY A 110 -21.11 17.05 -10.58
N ASN A 111 -20.99 17.58 -11.80
CA ASN A 111 -19.71 17.67 -12.50
C ASN A 111 -18.77 18.73 -11.92
N ASN A 112 -19.31 19.83 -11.38
CA ASN A 112 -18.49 20.91 -10.85
C ASN A 112 -18.11 20.66 -9.39
N PHE A 113 -18.95 19.96 -8.61
CA PHE A 113 -18.71 19.66 -7.21
C PHE A 113 -17.32 19.06 -6.98
N ASP A 114 -16.95 18.04 -7.75
CA ASP A 114 -15.65 17.37 -7.61
C ASP A 114 -14.49 18.32 -7.88
N THR A 115 -14.64 19.28 -8.80
CA THR A 115 -13.63 20.29 -9.13
C THR A 115 -13.29 21.19 -7.94
N TYR A 116 -14.25 21.51 -7.06
CA TYR A 116 -13.98 22.30 -5.84
C TYR A 116 -13.15 21.53 -4.81
N PHE A 117 -13.27 20.21 -4.79
CA PHE A 117 -12.55 19.33 -3.85
C PHE A 117 -11.29 18.71 -4.45
N LYS A 118 -11.10 18.81 -5.78
CA LYS A 118 -9.92 18.35 -6.51
C LYS A 118 -8.63 19.07 -6.10
N TYR A 119 -8.74 20.34 -5.68
CA TYR A 119 -7.62 21.17 -5.24
C TYR A 119 -7.62 21.46 -3.73
N ALA A 120 -8.53 20.86 -2.99
CA ALA A 120 -8.53 20.99 -1.56
C ALA A 120 -7.58 19.96 -0.97
N VAL A 121 -6.40 20.43 -0.56
CA VAL A 121 -5.48 19.73 0.36
C VAL A 121 -6.32 19.20 1.53
N PRO A 122 -6.57 17.89 1.64
CA PRO A 122 -7.26 17.35 2.79
C PRO A 122 -6.54 17.73 4.10
N SER A 123 -7.31 17.92 5.17
CA SER A 123 -6.85 18.26 6.52
C SER A 123 -5.97 17.20 7.21
N TRP A 124 -5.50 16.20 6.45
CA TRP A 124 -4.62 15.10 6.88
C TRP A 124 -3.37 14.99 6.00
N GLU A 125 -3.02 16.02 5.25
CA GLU A 125 -1.81 16.04 4.43
C GLU A 125 -0.65 16.70 5.17
N ILE A 126 0.47 15.99 5.17
CA ILE A 126 1.81 16.55 5.38
C ILE A 126 1.91 17.79 4.48
N SER A 127 2.26 18.93 5.05
CA SER A 127 2.39 20.16 4.26
C SER A 127 3.41 19.95 3.14
N LYS A 128 3.30 20.68 2.02
CA LYS A 128 4.31 20.56 0.95
C LYS A 128 5.72 20.78 1.47
N GLU A 129 5.90 21.76 2.35
CA GLU A 129 7.19 22.04 3.00
C GLU A 129 7.68 20.84 3.81
N GLU A 130 6.83 20.23 4.63
CA GLU A 130 7.18 19.06 5.42
C GLU A 130 7.48 17.83 4.53
N PHE A 131 6.70 17.65 3.45
CA PHE A 131 6.94 16.60 2.47
C PHE A 131 8.31 16.76 1.81
N ASP A 132 8.60 17.97 1.32
CA ASP A 132 9.88 18.31 0.71
C ASP A 132 11.03 18.11 1.73
N GLN A 133 10.86 18.54 2.98
CA GLN A 133 11.86 18.31 4.03
C GLN A 133 12.16 16.82 4.25
N ILE A 134 11.16 15.93 4.12
CA ILE A 134 11.37 14.49 4.23
C ILE A 134 12.08 13.97 2.97
N VAL A 135 11.55 14.26 1.77
CA VAL A 135 12.02 13.68 0.50
C VAL A 135 13.42 14.15 0.12
N TYR A 136 13.79 15.40 0.44
CA TYR A 136 15.10 15.95 0.16
C TYR A 136 16.13 15.71 1.28
N SER A 137 15.76 14.97 2.35
CA SER A 137 16.69 14.60 3.42
C SER A 137 17.57 13.40 3.08
N GLU A 138 18.64 13.22 3.86
CA GLU A 138 19.51 12.04 3.80
C GLU A 138 18.77 10.77 4.25
N THR A 139 19.19 9.61 3.75
CA THR A 139 18.53 8.30 3.98
C THR A 139 18.10 8.06 5.43
N ASN A 140 18.99 8.26 6.42
CA ASN A 140 18.67 7.97 7.82
C ASN A 140 17.60 8.91 8.39
N GLU A 141 17.65 10.20 8.05
CA GLU A 141 16.65 11.17 8.49
C GLU A 141 15.31 10.93 7.78
N MET A 142 15.33 10.57 6.50
CA MET A 142 14.14 10.21 5.75
C MET A 142 13.44 9.00 6.37
N ILE A 143 14.19 7.93 6.66
CA ILE A 143 13.68 6.73 7.34
C ILE A 143 13.03 7.12 8.67
N LYS A 144 13.74 7.87 9.50
CA LYS A 144 13.24 8.31 10.81
C LYS A 144 11.95 9.09 10.67
N ARG A 145 11.92 10.11 9.81
CA ARG A 145 10.77 10.99 9.62
C ARG A 145 9.55 10.23 9.09
N ILE A 146 9.73 9.36 8.09
CA ILE A 146 8.64 8.53 7.58
C ILE A 146 8.08 7.64 8.69
N LEU A 147 8.94 6.93 9.43
CA LEU A 147 8.48 6.00 10.48
C LEU A 147 7.85 6.71 11.70
N THR A 148 8.13 8.01 11.91
CA THR A 148 7.46 8.82 12.94
C THR A 148 6.09 9.34 12.52
N LEU A 149 5.74 9.27 11.23
CA LEU A 149 4.39 9.62 10.78
C LEU A 149 3.38 8.61 11.34
N PRO A 150 2.13 9.04 11.60
CA PRO A 150 1.02 8.13 11.85
C PRO A 150 0.91 7.05 10.75
N PRO A 151 0.58 5.77 11.06
CA PRO A 151 0.58 4.67 10.08
C PRO A 151 -0.23 4.96 8.80
N ASN A 152 -1.41 5.57 8.96
CA ASN A 152 -2.26 5.98 7.83
C ASN A 152 -1.62 7.06 6.94
N LEU A 153 -0.69 7.87 7.47
CA LEU A 153 0.05 8.88 6.73
C LEU A 153 1.31 8.31 6.09
N GLN A 154 1.91 7.24 6.63
CA GLN A 154 3.05 6.56 6.02
C GLN A 154 2.69 6.04 4.61
N ILE A 155 1.61 5.27 4.50
CA ILE A 155 1.15 4.71 3.22
C ILE A 155 0.79 5.82 2.23
N LYS A 156 0.11 6.88 2.70
CA LYS A 156 -0.26 8.03 1.88
C LYS A 156 0.97 8.82 1.41
N PHE A 157 1.96 9.01 2.26
CA PHE A 157 3.22 9.67 1.91
C PHE A 157 3.92 8.93 0.77
N ILE A 158 4.06 7.60 0.91
CA ILE A 158 4.68 6.76 -0.12
C ILE A 158 3.88 6.78 -1.42
N SER A 159 2.54 6.71 -1.34
CA SER A 159 1.66 6.82 -2.53
C SER A 159 1.78 8.18 -3.21
N HIS A 160 1.90 9.26 -2.45
CA HIS A 160 2.10 10.61 -3.00
C HIS A 160 3.47 10.73 -3.66
N LEU A 161 4.51 10.20 -3.04
CA LEU A 161 5.86 10.14 -3.61
C LEU A 161 5.89 9.35 -4.92
N ASP A 162 5.24 8.18 -4.98
CA ASP A 162 5.07 7.42 -6.23
C ASP A 162 4.38 8.24 -7.32
N SER A 163 3.31 8.97 -6.98
CA SER A 163 2.62 9.84 -7.93
C SER A 163 3.53 10.93 -8.49
N ILE A 164 4.30 11.60 -7.63
CA ILE A 164 5.25 12.64 -8.07
C ILE A 164 6.32 12.03 -8.96
N ILE A 165 6.93 10.91 -8.56
CA ILE A 165 8.00 10.26 -9.33
C ILE A 165 7.49 9.82 -10.71
N ARG A 166 6.28 9.25 -10.81
CA ARG A 166 5.72 8.84 -12.10
C ARG A 166 5.57 10.00 -13.08
N ASN A 167 5.17 11.18 -12.60
CA ASN A 167 4.89 12.34 -13.44
C ASN A 167 6.11 13.25 -13.64
N GLU A 168 7.00 13.33 -12.64
CA GLU A 168 8.03 14.35 -12.50
C GLU A 168 9.38 13.79 -12.03
N HIS A 169 9.74 12.54 -12.34
CA HIS A 169 11.00 11.91 -11.91
C HIS A 169 12.29 12.72 -12.16
N TYR A 170 12.27 13.64 -13.14
CA TYR A 170 13.40 14.50 -13.50
C TYR A 170 13.72 15.58 -12.45
N ILE A 171 12.80 15.89 -11.52
CA ILE A 171 13.04 16.86 -10.45
C ILE A 171 14.03 16.35 -9.39
N PHE A 172 14.20 15.02 -9.31
CA PHE A 172 15.07 14.40 -8.33
C PHE A 172 16.49 14.27 -8.86
N HIS A 173 17.44 14.94 -8.20
CA HIS A 173 18.85 14.79 -8.50
C HIS A 173 19.41 13.47 -7.95
N GLU A 174 20.62 13.10 -8.38
CA GLU A 174 21.28 11.83 -8.04
C GLU A 174 21.29 11.52 -6.54
N ASN A 175 21.58 12.52 -5.70
CA ASN A 175 21.58 12.36 -4.24
C ASN A 175 20.18 12.04 -3.70
N ASN A 176 19.13 12.66 -4.24
CA ASN A 176 17.75 12.38 -3.84
C ASN A 176 17.33 10.98 -4.26
N LYS A 177 17.65 10.58 -5.50
CA LYS A 177 17.40 9.23 -6.00
C LYS A 177 18.08 8.18 -5.10
N LYS A 178 19.35 8.39 -4.77
CA LYS A 178 20.11 7.54 -3.83
C LYS A 178 19.44 7.47 -2.45
N SER A 179 19.07 8.61 -1.88
CA SER A 179 18.43 8.67 -0.57
C SER A 179 17.10 7.93 -0.55
N ILE A 180 16.23 8.19 -1.52
CA ILE A 180 14.92 7.55 -1.65
C ILE A 180 15.08 6.04 -1.84
N THR A 181 15.93 5.59 -2.77
CA THR A 181 16.17 4.15 -2.99
C THR A 181 16.67 3.47 -1.71
N GLY A 182 17.65 4.05 -1.01
CA GLY A 182 18.15 3.51 0.26
C GLY A 182 17.05 3.40 1.32
N THR A 183 16.22 4.43 1.44
CA THR A 183 15.08 4.47 2.37
C THR A 183 14.06 3.38 2.07
N MET A 184 13.68 3.21 0.79
CA MET A 184 12.72 2.17 0.36
C MET A 184 13.17 0.76 0.76
N TYR A 185 14.46 0.44 0.59
CA TYR A 185 15.04 -0.85 1.02
C TYR A 185 15.05 -1.06 2.54
N CYS A 186 14.94 0.00 3.34
CA CYS A 186 15.00 -0.09 4.80
C CYS A 186 13.61 -0.16 5.46
N ILE A 187 12.58 0.39 4.82
CA ILE A 187 11.23 0.53 5.39
C ILE A 187 10.19 -0.42 4.80
N GLY A 188 10.52 -1.20 3.76
CA GLY A 188 9.56 -2.02 3.00
C GLY A 188 8.65 -2.91 3.84
N ASN A 189 9.18 -3.71 4.77
CA ASN A 189 8.37 -4.57 5.64
C ASN A 189 7.85 -3.86 6.91
N LYS A 190 8.26 -2.60 7.16
CA LYS A 190 7.89 -1.79 8.33
C LYS A 190 6.64 -0.96 8.09
N ILE A 191 6.27 -0.77 6.83
CA ILE A 191 5.13 0.01 6.40
C ILE A 191 4.18 -0.93 5.66
N GLY A 192 2.91 -0.91 6.03
CA GLY A 192 1.87 -1.72 5.40
C GLY A 192 0.94 -2.35 6.44
N ASP A 193 -0.33 -2.43 6.06
CA ASP A 193 -1.40 -3.05 6.83
C ASP A 193 -1.71 -4.45 6.27
N GLU A 194 -2.31 -5.33 7.08
CA GLU A 194 -2.60 -6.73 6.74
C GLU A 194 -3.73 -6.91 5.69
N THR A 195 -4.24 -5.82 5.10
CA THR A 195 -5.61 -5.79 4.55
C THR A 195 -5.80 -5.32 3.10
N ASP A 196 -4.77 -5.07 2.29
CA ASP A 196 -4.96 -4.48 0.94
C ASP A 196 -4.95 -5.47 -0.24
N VAL A 197 -5.84 -5.16 -1.21
CA VAL A 197 -6.02 -5.83 -2.53
C VAL A 197 -4.78 -5.68 -3.45
N TYR A 198 -3.89 -4.74 -3.15
CA TYR A 198 -2.65 -4.49 -3.90
C TYR A 198 -1.44 -4.43 -2.96
N PRO A 199 -0.41 -5.28 -3.14
CA PRO A 199 0.75 -5.30 -2.24
C PRO A 199 1.50 -3.96 -2.22
N TYR A 200 1.70 -3.38 -1.02
CA TYR A 200 2.48 -2.17 -0.78
C TYR A 200 3.88 -2.21 -1.44
N ILE A 201 4.49 -3.39 -1.44
CA ILE A 201 5.81 -3.60 -2.03
C ILE A 201 5.88 -3.22 -3.52
N ILE A 202 4.79 -3.38 -4.27
CA ILE A 202 4.75 -3.05 -5.71
C ILE A 202 4.88 -1.54 -5.92
N ILE A 203 4.34 -0.73 -4.99
CA ILE A 203 4.49 0.73 -5.03
C ILE A 203 5.96 1.10 -4.78
N VAL A 204 6.59 0.46 -3.80
CA VAL A 204 8.00 0.68 -3.45
C VAL A 204 8.92 0.28 -4.59
N GLU A 205 8.69 -0.88 -5.21
CA GLU A 205 9.43 -1.35 -6.39
C GLU A 205 9.32 -0.35 -7.54
N ARG A 206 8.11 0.08 -7.87
CA ARG A 206 7.85 1.06 -8.93
C ARG A 206 8.53 2.41 -8.70
N ILE A 207 8.57 2.88 -7.45
CA ILE A 207 9.33 4.08 -7.07
C ILE A 207 10.80 3.91 -7.46
N ILE A 208 11.42 2.80 -7.05
CA ILE A 208 12.84 2.54 -7.33
C ILE A 208 13.09 2.46 -8.83
N VAL A 209 12.26 1.70 -9.56
CA VAL A 209 12.38 1.54 -11.02
C VAL A 209 12.28 2.89 -11.72
N ASN A 210 11.27 3.70 -11.43
CA ASN A 210 11.08 4.99 -12.10
C ASN A 210 12.18 6.02 -11.78
N LEU A 211 12.79 5.96 -10.60
CA LEU A 211 13.93 6.82 -10.27
C LEU A 211 15.19 6.44 -11.07
N LEU A 212 15.44 5.14 -11.21
CA LEU A 212 16.72 4.62 -11.70
C LEU A 212 16.72 4.26 -13.19
N LYS A 213 15.57 3.98 -13.81
CA LYS A 213 15.49 3.53 -15.23
C LYS A 213 16.08 4.52 -16.23
N THR A 214 16.03 5.81 -15.93
CA THR A 214 16.57 6.88 -16.80
C THR A 214 17.99 7.30 -16.46
N MET A 215 18.63 6.66 -15.47
CA MET A 215 20.00 6.99 -15.06
C MET A 215 21.05 6.31 -15.94
N ASP A 216 22.28 6.83 -15.85
CA ASP A 216 23.45 6.09 -16.30
C ASP A 216 23.55 4.73 -15.60
N VAL A 217 23.92 3.71 -16.38
CA VAL A 217 23.91 2.30 -15.97
C VAL A 217 24.84 2.04 -14.77
N GLU A 218 26.02 2.66 -14.75
CA GLU A 218 26.97 2.49 -13.65
C GLU A 218 26.46 3.17 -12.38
N LYS A 219 25.87 4.36 -12.51
CA LYS A 219 25.30 5.08 -11.38
C LYS A 219 24.10 4.35 -10.77
N ALA A 220 23.18 3.86 -11.60
CA ALA A 220 22.02 3.09 -11.16
C ALA A 220 22.46 1.84 -10.40
N PHE A 221 23.44 1.10 -10.94
CA PHE A 221 24.03 -0.06 -10.29
C PHE A 221 24.64 0.29 -8.92
N VAL A 222 25.45 1.34 -8.84
CA VAL A 222 26.08 1.78 -7.58
C VAL A 222 25.03 2.16 -6.54
N ILE A 223 23.94 2.82 -6.93
CA ILE A 223 22.84 3.17 -6.01
C ILE A 223 22.16 1.91 -5.47
N LEU A 224 21.76 0.97 -6.34
CA LEU A 224 21.13 -0.29 -5.93
C LEU A 224 22.04 -1.11 -5.02
N LYS A 225 23.30 -1.30 -5.42
CA LYS A 225 24.31 -2.04 -4.65
C LYS A 225 24.46 -1.45 -3.25
N ASN A 226 24.55 -0.13 -3.14
CA ASN A 226 24.66 0.55 -1.86
C ASN A 226 23.41 0.38 -1.00
N ALA A 227 22.21 0.48 -1.59
CA ALA A 227 20.95 0.31 -0.87
C ALA A 227 20.81 -1.11 -0.29
N ILE A 228 21.07 -2.14 -1.10
CA ILE A 228 21.07 -3.56 -0.70
C ILE A 228 22.12 -3.82 0.39
N THR A 229 23.34 -3.29 0.20
CA THR A 229 24.44 -3.53 1.14
C THR A 229 24.17 -2.89 2.51
N LYS A 230 23.60 -1.68 2.55
CA LYS A 230 23.38 -0.92 3.80
C LYS A 230 22.08 -1.28 4.53
N SER A 231 21.07 -1.78 3.84
CA SER A 231 19.83 -2.20 4.51
C SER A 231 20.07 -3.46 5.36
N ASN A 232 19.46 -3.50 6.54
CA ASN A 232 19.44 -4.68 7.41
C ASN A 232 18.10 -5.44 7.30
N ASN A 233 17.24 -5.04 6.37
CA ASN A 233 15.89 -5.58 6.22
C ASN A 233 15.89 -6.69 5.18
N LEU A 234 16.16 -7.93 5.61
CA LEU A 234 16.37 -9.04 4.66
C LEU A 234 15.11 -9.35 3.85
N ASP A 235 13.93 -9.34 4.46
CA ASP A 235 12.67 -9.57 3.75
C ASP A 235 12.50 -8.54 2.61
N THR A 236 12.65 -7.25 2.91
CA THR A 236 12.52 -6.18 1.91
C THR A 236 13.59 -6.27 0.82
N ILE A 237 14.84 -6.61 1.19
CA ILE A 237 15.91 -6.79 0.21
C ILE A 237 15.53 -7.90 -0.77
N CYS A 238 15.11 -9.06 -0.27
CA CYS A 238 14.76 -10.20 -1.09
C CYS A 238 13.53 -9.90 -1.97
N GLU A 239 12.48 -9.31 -1.41
CA GLU A 239 11.23 -9.04 -2.12
C GLU A 239 11.42 -8.05 -3.27
N LEU A 240 12.03 -6.89 -2.99
CA LEU A 240 12.30 -5.87 -4.01
C LEU A 240 13.31 -6.35 -5.05
N SER A 241 14.39 -7.02 -4.63
CA SER A 241 15.42 -7.47 -5.58
C SER A 241 14.91 -8.59 -6.46
N CYS A 242 14.02 -9.46 -5.95
CA CYS A 242 13.38 -10.48 -6.76
C CYS A 242 12.54 -9.83 -7.88
N GLY A 243 11.65 -8.88 -7.54
CA GLY A 243 10.86 -8.16 -8.54
C GLY A 243 11.73 -7.44 -9.59
N ILE A 244 12.69 -6.63 -9.13
CA ILE A 244 13.55 -5.82 -10.00
C ILE A 244 14.45 -6.68 -10.90
N LEU A 245 15.08 -7.72 -10.36
CA LEU A 245 16.07 -8.52 -11.11
C LEU A 245 15.42 -9.60 -11.97
N HIS A 246 14.28 -10.16 -11.56
CA HIS A 246 13.58 -11.19 -12.33
C HIS A 246 12.97 -10.60 -13.62
N ASP A 247 12.52 -9.34 -13.61
CA ASP A 247 12.03 -8.67 -14.82
C ASP A 247 13.15 -8.43 -15.86
N LEU A 248 14.42 -8.46 -15.47
CA LEU A 248 15.58 -8.32 -16.38
C LEU A 248 15.95 -9.62 -17.10
N GLU A 249 15.46 -10.77 -16.63
CA GLU A 249 15.84 -12.09 -17.15
C GLU A 249 14.74 -12.72 -18.03
N LYS A 250 13.63 -12.02 -18.26
CA LYS A 250 12.57 -12.44 -19.18
C LYS A 250 13.01 -12.27 -20.63
N ASP A 251 12.59 -13.20 -21.50
CA ASP A 251 12.82 -13.15 -22.96
C ASP A 251 12.27 -11.85 -23.58
N GLU A 252 11.14 -11.37 -23.04
CA GLU A 252 10.57 -10.05 -23.33
C GLU A 252 10.52 -9.23 -22.03
N PRO A 253 11.56 -8.43 -21.73
CA PRO A 253 11.54 -7.55 -20.58
C PRO A 253 10.47 -6.47 -20.76
N LYS A 254 9.85 -6.04 -19.65
CA LYS A 254 8.91 -4.91 -19.67
C LYS A 254 9.62 -3.64 -20.15
N GLU A 255 8.89 -2.74 -20.82
CA GLU A 255 9.45 -1.46 -21.30
C GLU A 255 10.01 -0.58 -20.16
N ASP A 256 9.52 -0.76 -18.93
CA ASP A 256 9.89 0.01 -17.75
C ASP A 256 10.82 -0.76 -16.79
N ILE A 257 12.05 -1.08 -17.23
CA ILE A 257 13.07 -1.73 -16.38
C ILE A 257 14.26 -0.83 -16.09
N ILE A 258 14.98 -1.12 -14.99
CA ILE A 258 16.25 -0.45 -14.70
C ILE A 258 17.32 -0.99 -15.64
N ASN A 259 18.00 -0.11 -16.37
CA ASN A 259 19.05 -0.53 -17.28
C ASN A 259 20.29 -1.02 -16.50
N LEU A 260 20.54 -2.33 -16.50
CA LEU A 260 21.68 -2.99 -15.88
C LEU A 260 22.36 -3.95 -16.85
N LYS A 261 23.69 -4.08 -16.73
CA LYS A 261 24.46 -5.11 -17.42
C LYS A 261 24.27 -6.46 -16.72
N LYS A 262 24.43 -7.56 -17.45
CA LYS A 262 24.42 -8.91 -16.86
C LYS A 262 25.40 -9.06 -15.68
N SER A 263 26.62 -8.52 -15.80
CA SER A 263 27.60 -8.52 -14.72
C SER A 263 27.14 -7.78 -13.46
N HIS A 264 26.33 -6.73 -13.61
CA HIS A 264 25.74 -6.01 -12.47
C HIS A 264 24.69 -6.88 -11.77
N VAL A 265 23.83 -7.53 -12.54
CA VAL A 265 22.80 -8.44 -12.01
C VAL A 265 23.46 -9.60 -11.25
N ASP A 266 24.47 -10.24 -11.84
CA ASP A 266 25.22 -11.33 -11.22
C ASP A 266 25.87 -10.89 -9.90
N GLU A 267 26.45 -9.69 -9.87
CA GLU A 267 27.05 -9.15 -8.65
C GLU A 267 26.01 -8.84 -7.56
N LEU A 268 24.86 -8.26 -7.91
CA LEU A 268 23.78 -8.00 -6.96
C LEU A 268 23.24 -9.31 -6.37
N LYS A 269 23.03 -10.35 -7.20
CA LYS A 269 22.61 -11.69 -6.75
C LYS A 269 23.59 -12.31 -5.76
N LEU A 270 24.90 -12.16 -6.01
CA LEU A 270 25.95 -12.62 -5.09
C LEU A 270 25.90 -11.89 -3.75
N ILE A 271 25.70 -10.55 -3.77
CA ILE A 271 25.59 -9.75 -2.53
C ILE A 271 24.37 -10.20 -1.72
N ILE A 272 23.21 -10.35 -2.36
CA ILE A 272 21.96 -10.78 -1.70
C ILE A 272 22.13 -12.17 -1.10
N THR A 273 22.65 -13.13 -1.87
CA THR A 273 22.92 -14.49 -1.41
C THR A 273 23.85 -14.50 -0.20
N LYS A 274 24.91 -13.70 -0.21
CA LYS A 274 25.82 -13.57 0.92
C LYS A 274 25.12 -12.99 2.16
N LYS A 275 24.20 -12.04 1.99
CA LYS A 275 23.41 -11.50 3.11
C LYS A 275 22.47 -12.54 3.70
N ILE A 276 21.79 -13.34 2.87
CA ILE A 276 20.92 -14.43 3.34
C ILE A 276 21.74 -15.41 4.19
N LYS A 277 22.87 -15.92 3.65
CA LYS A 277 23.75 -16.84 4.37
C LYS A 277 24.25 -16.27 5.70
N ASN A 278 24.75 -15.03 5.69
CA ASN A 278 25.24 -14.39 6.90
C ASN A 278 24.15 -14.23 7.97
N PHE A 279 22.91 -13.93 7.54
CA PHE A 279 21.77 -13.84 8.45
C PHE A 279 21.47 -15.21 9.08
N LEU A 280 21.38 -16.26 8.27
CA LEU A 280 21.03 -17.62 8.72
C LEU A 280 22.14 -18.32 9.54
N ILE A 281 23.37 -17.81 9.49
CA ILE A 281 24.45 -18.27 10.39
C ILE A 281 24.22 -17.80 11.84
N SER A 282 23.63 -16.61 12.01
CA SER A 282 23.58 -15.92 13.31
C SER A 282 22.18 -15.81 13.90
N ASN A 283 21.14 -16.08 13.11
CA ASN A 283 19.74 -15.88 13.46
C ASN A 283 18.91 -17.09 13.01
N ASP A 284 17.75 -17.25 13.61
CA ASP A 284 16.84 -18.36 13.32
C ASP A 284 15.88 -18.04 12.16
N LEU A 285 15.45 -19.07 11.41
CA LEU A 285 14.47 -18.92 10.32
C LEU A 285 13.15 -18.28 10.78
N SER A 286 12.76 -18.52 12.03
CA SER A 286 11.54 -17.96 12.63
C SER A 286 11.58 -16.44 12.84
N GLU A 287 12.76 -15.81 12.75
CA GLU A 287 12.91 -14.37 12.82
C GLU A 287 12.53 -13.65 11.51
N LEU A 288 12.34 -14.41 10.42
CA LEU A 288 11.98 -13.88 9.11
C LEU A 288 10.47 -13.76 8.95
N LYS A 289 10.00 -12.68 8.31
CA LYS A 289 8.57 -12.54 7.98
C LYS A 289 8.15 -13.50 6.87
N MET A 290 9.05 -13.79 5.92
CA MET A 290 8.78 -14.63 4.75
C MET A 290 9.87 -15.69 4.52
N PRO A 291 10.06 -16.66 5.44
CA PRO A 291 11.19 -17.59 5.40
C PRO A 291 11.23 -18.46 4.13
N LEU A 292 10.08 -18.99 3.69
CA LEU A 292 10.00 -19.80 2.46
C LEU A 292 10.40 -18.99 1.22
N PHE A 293 9.96 -17.72 1.15
CA PHE A 293 10.30 -16.85 0.04
C PHE A 293 11.81 -16.52 0.02
N ILE A 294 12.41 -16.27 1.19
CA ILE A 294 13.85 -16.02 1.29
C ILE A 294 14.67 -17.24 0.86
N LEU A 295 14.24 -18.45 1.23
CA LEU A 295 14.86 -19.70 0.75
C LEU A 295 14.75 -19.84 -0.77
N GLN A 296 13.60 -19.50 -1.34
CA GLN A 296 13.43 -19.48 -2.80
C GLN A 296 14.35 -18.47 -3.47
N VAL A 297 14.49 -17.27 -2.92
CA VAL A 297 15.41 -16.25 -3.44
C VAL A 297 16.86 -16.74 -3.37
N TRP A 298 17.28 -17.38 -2.28
CA TRP A 298 18.61 -17.98 -2.20
C TRP A 298 18.79 -19.09 -3.25
N LYS A 299 17.79 -19.96 -3.45
CA LYS A 299 17.83 -20.99 -4.50
C LYS A 299 17.97 -20.38 -5.90
N ASN A 300 17.22 -19.32 -6.20
CA ASN A 300 17.20 -18.67 -7.51
C ASN A 300 18.44 -17.83 -7.81
N PHE A 301 19.02 -17.17 -6.80
CA PHE A 301 20.15 -16.24 -6.98
C PHE A 301 21.51 -16.87 -6.65
N GLY A 302 21.50 -17.90 -5.82
CA GLY A 302 22.69 -18.59 -5.33
C GLY A 302 22.82 -19.99 -5.91
N ASN A 303 23.37 -20.89 -5.09
CA ASN A 303 23.55 -22.29 -5.46
C ASN A 303 22.49 -23.15 -4.78
N GLU A 304 21.63 -23.79 -5.58
CA GLU A 304 20.59 -24.71 -5.11
C GLU A 304 21.12 -25.77 -4.14
N LYS A 305 22.33 -26.29 -4.36
CA LYS A 305 22.92 -27.32 -3.50
C LYS A 305 23.12 -26.83 -2.07
N GLU A 306 23.56 -25.59 -1.89
CA GLU A 306 23.80 -25.01 -0.56
C GLU A 306 22.48 -24.80 0.20
N VAL A 307 21.39 -24.47 -0.51
CA VAL A 307 20.06 -24.35 0.09
C VAL A 307 19.57 -25.70 0.58
N LYS A 308 19.76 -26.76 -0.23
CA LYS A 308 19.42 -28.13 0.18
C LYS A 308 20.21 -28.56 1.40
N GLU A 309 21.54 -28.41 1.37
CA GLU A 309 22.41 -28.68 2.51
C GLU A 309 21.96 -27.92 3.78
N TYR A 310 21.57 -26.65 3.66
CA TYR A 310 21.02 -25.89 4.77
C TYR A 310 19.68 -26.47 5.28
N MET A 311 18.75 -26.78 4.38
CA MET A 311 17.43 -27.33 4.71
C MET A 311 17.50 -28.70 5.39
N GLU A 312 18.53 -29.50 5.12
CA GLU A 312 18.79 -30.74 5.86
C GLU A 312 19.14 -30.47 7.34
N THR A 313 19.81 -29.34 7.62
CA THR A 313 20.31 -28.98 8.96
C THR A 313 19.35 -28.18 9.83
N ILE A 314 18.23 -27.69 9.28
CA ILE A 314 17.29 -26.88 10.07
C ILE A 314 16.71 -27.68 11.25
N SER A 315 16.46 -26.96 12.35
CA SER A 315 15.81 -27.52 13.54
C SER A 315 14.40 -28.05 13.23
N GLU A 316 13.95 -28.99 14.05
CA GLU A 316 12.59 -29.53 13.97
C GLU A 316 11.52 -28.45 14.16
N SER A 317 11.75 -27.48 15.04
CA SER A 317 10.85 -26.33 15.24
C SER A 317 10.70 -25.49 13.98
N ASN A 318 11.80 -25.22 13.28
CA ASN A 318 11.77 -24.46 12.02
C ASN A 318 11.11 -25.26 10.92
N PHE A 319 11.37 -26.56 10.86
CA PHE A 319 10.72 -27.42 9.89
C PHE A 319 9.18 -27.45 10.08
N ILE A 320 8.70 -27.60 11.32
CA ILE A 320 7.27 -27.52 11.64
C ILE A 320 6.70 -26.14 11.27
N MET A 321 7.43 -25.05 11.57
CA MET A 321 7.01 -23.70 11.20
C MET A 321 6.83 -23.57 9.68
N LEU A 322 7.77 -24.07 8.87
CA LEU A 322 7.69 -24.03 7.41
C LEU A 322 6.47 -24.81 6.90
N ILE A 323 6.22 -26.00 7.44
CA ILE A 323 5.02 -26.78 7.11
C ILE A 323 3.75 -25.98 7.43
N LYS A 324 3.66 -25.39 8.63
CA LYS A 324 2.51 -24.56 9.02
C LYS A 324 2.25 -23.41 8.05
N ILE A 325 3.31 -22.75 7.57
CA ILE A 325 3.18 -21.66 6.60
C ILE A 325 2.60 -22.18 5.28
N LEU A 326 3.03 -23.35 4.80
CA LEU A 326 2.56 -23.94 3.54
C LEU A 326 1.06 -24.26 3.55
N ILE A 327 0.51 -24.64 4.71
CA ILE A 327 -0.90 -25.05 4.85
C ILE A 327 -1.82 -23.96 5.39
N LYS A 328 -1.29 -22.81 5.84
CA LYS A 328 -2.00 -21.77 6.62
C LYS A 328 -3.36 -21.35 6.02
N ASN A 329 -3.48 -21.36 4.69
CA ASN A 329 -4.69 -20.95 3.95
C ASN A 329 -5.33 -22.08 3.13
N LYS A 330 -4.78 -23.30 3.20
CA LYS A 330 -5.21 -24.43 2.37
C LYS A 330 -5.91 -25.53 3.18
N GLY A 331 -5.56 -25.69 4.45
CA GLY A 331 -6.10 -26.75 5.31
C GLY A 331 -5.28 -28.04 5.28
N LEU A 332 -5.83 -29.12 5.82
CA LEU A 332 -5.18 -30.42 6.00
C LEU A 332 -5.76 -31.52 5.09
N ASP A 333 -6.41 -31.16 3.99
CA ASP A 333 -6.83 -32.14 3.01
C ASP A 333 -5.64 -32.69 2.20
N GLU A 334 -5.84 -33.85 1.58
CA GLU A 334 -4.80 -34.60 0.87
C GLU A 334 -4.13 -33.79 -0.25
N ILE A 335 -4.92 -32.99 -0.98
CA ILE A 335 -4.42 -32.18 -2.10
C ILE A 335 -3.49 -31.09 -1.56
N SER A 336 -3.94 -30.36 -0.55
CA SER A 336 -3.19 -29.28 0.09
C SER A 336 -1.84 -29.76 0.67
N ILE A 337 -1.83 -30.93 1.32
CA ILE A 337 -0.62 -31.51 1.89
C ILE A 337 0.31 -32.04 0.78
N SER A 338 -0.24 -32.68 -0.26
CA SER A 338 0.54 -33.16 -1.40
C SER A 338 1.28 -32.00 -2.11
N GLU A 339 0.59 -30.88 -2.35
CA GLU A 339 1.21 -29.66 -2.90
C GLU A 339 2.31 -29.11 -1.99
N ALA A 340 2.12 -29.13 -0.67
CA ALA A 340 3.12 -28.69 0.30
C ALA A 340 4.34 -29.62 0.31
N ILE A 341 4.14 -30.93 0.22
CA ILE A 341 5.20 -31.94 0.09
C ILE A 341 5.99 -31.71 -1.19
N ASP A 342 5.31 -31.48 -2.32
CA ASP A 342 5.97 -31.22 -3.60
C ASP A 342 6.80 -29.94 -3.56
N PHE A 343 6.31 -28.90 -2.89
CA PHE A 343 7.12 -27.71 -2.59
C PHE A 343 8.36 -28.06 -1.74
N LEU A 344 8.22 -28.86 -0.68
CA LEU A 344 9.37 -29.25 0.16
C LEU A 344 10.40 -30.11 -0.59
N LYS A 345 9.97 -30.95 -1.55
CA LYS A 345 10.86 -31.74 -2.41
C LYS A 345 11.78 -30.88 -3.29
N GLU A 346 11.40 -29.64 -3.54
CA GLU A 346 12.29 -28.68 -4.22
C GLU A 346 13.51 -28.29 -3.39
N PHE A 347 13.47 -28.53 -2.07
CA PHE A 347 14.46 -28.10 -1.09
C PHE A 347 15.15 -29.26 -0.36
N MET A 348 14.64 -30.48 -0.44
CA MET A 348 15.26 -31.68 0.13
C MET A 348 14.77 -32.95 -0.56
N ASP A 349 15.55 -34.02 -0.48
CA ASP A 349 15.11 -35.30 -1.02
C ASP A 349 14.04 -35.96 -0.15
N ILE A 350 13.27 -36.88 -0.74
CA ILE A 350 12.15 -37.58 -0.09
C ILE A 350 12.61 -38.31 1.17
N LYS A 351 13.78 -38.96 1.14
CA LYS A 351 14.26 -39.74 2.28
C LYS A 351 14.61 -38.85 3.46
N THR A 352 15.21 -37.68 3.20
CA THR A 352 15.47 -36.70 4.25
C THR A 352 14.18 -36.12 4.83
N LEU A 353 13.18 -35.86 3.98
CA LEU A 353 11.86 -35.42 4.40
C LEU A 353 11.19 -36.45 5.32
N GLU A 354 11.14 -37.72 4.90
CA GLU A 354 10.62 -38.85 5.69
C GLU A 354 11.32 -38.95 7.06
N ASN A 355 12.66 -38.92 7.07
CA ASN A 355 13.44 -39.02 8.30
C ASN A 355 13.13 -37.87 9.27
N LYS A 356 12.96 -36.63 8.77
CA LYS A 356 12.59 -35.49 9.63
C LYS A 356 11.21 -35.67 10.24
N LEU A 357 10.22 -36.09 9.45
CA LEU A 357 8.86 -36.34 9.92
C LEU A 357 8.85 -37.45 10.99
N ASP A 358 9.52 -38.57 10.73
CA ASP A 358 9.58 -39.73 11.64
C ASP A 358 10.31 -39.39 12.95
N ASN A 359 11.39 -38.60 12.90
CA ASN A 359 12.10 -38.13 14.09
C ASN A 359 11.20 -37.27 14.98
N ILE A 360 10.45 -36.32 14.38
CA ILE A 360 9.55 -35.44 15.12
C ILE A 360 8.44 -36.24 15.81
N ILE A 361 7.80 -37.17 15.09
CA ILE A 361 6.74 -38.04 15.64
C ILE A 361 7.29 -38.88 16.80
N SER A 362 8.49 -39.44 16.64
CA SER A 362 9.13 -40.30 17.64
C SER A 362 9.56 -39.56 18.90
N SER A 363 9.96 -38.28 18.76
CA SER A 363 10.40 -37.45 19.89
C SER A 363 9.27 -37.19 20.90
N LYS A 364 8.03 -37.04 20.43
CA LYS A 364 6.86 -36.59 21.21
C LYS A 364 7.11 -35.33 22.05
N GLN A 365 8.06 -34.49 21.65
CA GLN A 365 8.44 -33.27 22.38
C GLN A 365 7.59 -32.06 22.03
N PHE A 366 6.75 -32.17 20.99
CA PHE A 366 5.92 -31.09 20.47
C PHE A 366 4.46 -31.19 20.92
N GLU A 367 3.78 -30.05 20.90
CA GLU A 367 2.34 -29.97 21.18
C GLU A 367 1.53 -30.90 20.26
N LYS A 368 0.40 -31.39 20.77
CA LYS A 368 -0.46 -32.37 20.08
C LYS A 368 -0.83 -31.92 18.66
N GLU A 369 -1.17 -30.65 18.49
CA GLU A 369 -1.51 -30.07 17.18
C GLU A 369 -0.36 -30.16 16.17
N ASN A 370 0.89 -29.95 16.62
CA ASN A 370 2.07 -30.08 15.76
C ASN A 370 2.34 -31.54 15.38
N LEU A 371 2.10 -32.47 16.30
CA LEU A 371 2.27 -33.90 16.02
C LEU A 371 1.20 -34.38 15.02
N GLU A 372 -0.07 -34.01 15.21
CA GLU A 372 -1.16 -34.34 14.27
C GLU A 372 -0.90 -33.79 12.86
N LEU A 373 -0.36 -32.56 12.79
CA LEU A 373 0.07 -31.96 11.53
C LEU A 373 1.15 -32.80 10.84
N VAL A 374 2.20 -33.15 11.58
CA VAL A 374 3.34 -33.92 11.05
C VAL A 374 2.92 -35.34 10.67
N GLU A 375 2.04 -35.97 11.44
CA GLU A 375 1.46 -37.28 11.13
C GLU A 375 0.68 -37.26 9.81
N SER A 376 -0.08 -36.19 9.55
CA SER A 376 -0.83 -36.01 8.30
C SER A 376 0.10 -35.91 7.07
N PHE A 377 1.23 -35.21 7.21
CA PHE A 377 2.27 -35.18 6.18
C PHE A 377 2.91 -36.56 5.96
N ASN A 378 3.22 -37.26 7.05
CA ASN A 378 3.88 -38.56 6.99
C ASN A 378 2.98 -39.64 6.36
N SER A 379 1.66 -39.62 6.62
CA SER A 379 0.73 -40.58 6.01
C SER A 379 0.63 -40.42 4.50
N ILE A 380 0.61 -39.18 4.00
CA ILE A 380 0.51 -38.90 2.56
C ILE A 380 1.83 -39.20 1.87
N LEU A 381 2.98 -38.90 2.50
CA LEU A 381 4.29 -39.19 1.92
C LEU A 381 4.56 -40.69 1.74
N LYS A 382 3.96 -41.53 2.57
CA LYS A 382 4.09 -43.00 2.56
C LYS A 382 3.03 -43.72 1.70
N THR A 383 2.09 -42.97 1.13
CA THR A 383 1.08 -43.48 0.18
C THR A 383 1.61 -43.39 -1.23
#